data_AF-A0A131XX39-F1
#
_entry.id   AF-A0A131XX39-F1
#
_cell.length_a   1.000
_cell.length_b   1.000
_cell.length_c   1.000
_cell.angle_alpha   90.00
_cell.angle_beta   90.00
_cell.angle_gamma   90.00
#
_symmetry.space_group_name_H-M   'P 1'
#
loop_
_entity.id
_entity.type
_entity.pdbx_description
1 polymer ?
#
loop_
_entity_poly.entity_id
_entity_poly.type
_entity_poly.pdbx_seq_one_letter_code
_entity_poly.pdbx_strand_id
1 'polypeptide(L)'
;MKALILLGLLATGLADDLYLLTMKQKRNVIHVDALDGYIVSPGYMNQTNYPANFYGSVELIVDSDYQRIRLDFEDMDLDVNSMCNSDRSEVQEALKDIWVDALRLCSSQRPRPWLSRRGHVKIIFSTNAIQNGRGFRIRYRATNASNVCNSEDMFQCKNRDCIPPTRVCNGIYDCSDASDEKFCEDFGPQAKRRLRRARCGAPLIAPVTTEEDRVVGG
;
A
#
# COMPACT_ATOMS: atom_id res chain seq x y z
N MET A 1 47.37 21.73 -17.97
CA MET A 1 46.44 22.84 -18.30
C MET A 1 45.15 22.26 -18.87
N LYS A 2 44.11 22.16 -18.03
CA LYS A 2 42.70 22.45 -18.35
C LYS A 2 41.93 22.27 -17.04
N ALA A 3 41.57 23.41 -16.47
CA ALA A 3 40.75 23.53 -15.28
C ALA A 3 39.30 23.17 -15.60
N LEU A 4 38.60 22.53 -14.67
CA LEU A 4 37.15 22.54 -14.61
C LEU A 4 36.77 22.88 -13.17
N ILE A 5 36.14 24.06 -13.08
CA ILE A 5 35.73 24.75 -11.87
C ILE A 5 34.50 24.00 -11.33
N LEU A 6 34.63 23.36 -10.16
CA LEU A 6 33.46 22.98 -9.38
C LEU A 6 32.94 24.23 -8.67
N LEU A 7 31.90 24.82 -9.24
CA LEU A 7 31.05 25.79 -8.54
C LEU A 7 30.19 25.02 -7.53
N GLY A 8 30.61 25.07 -6.27
CA GLY A 8 29.73 24.77 -5.15
C GLY A 8 28.67 25.86 -5.03
N LEU A 9 27.41 25.45 -4.97
CA LEU A 9 26.37 26.24 -4.32
C LEU A 9 25.77 25.39 -3.21
N LEU A 10 25.89 25.89 -1.99
CA LEU A 10 25.10 25.48 -0.85
C LEU A 10 23.63 25.73 -1.16
N ALA A 11 22.80 24.69 -1.12
CA ALA A 11 21.39 24.82 -0.80
C ALA A 11 21.19 24.30 0.62
N THR A 12 21.07 25.23 1.56
CA THR A 12 20.52 24.99 2.89
C THR A 12 19.03 24.71 2.77
N GLY A 13 18.57 23.54 3.21
CA GLY A 13 17.16 23.23 3.34
C GLY A 13 16.91 21.73 3.26
N LEU A 14 16.46 21.13 4.36
CA LEU A 14 15.95 19.76 4.39
C LEU A 14 14.69 19.68 3.51
N ALA A 15 14.84 19.16 2.31
CA ALA A 15 13.76 18.52 1.58
C ALA A 15 14.34 17.17 1.14
N ASP A 16 13.74 16.06 1.60
CA ASP A 16 13.98 14.77 0.99
C ASP A 16 13.67 14.92 -0.50
N ASP A 17 14.70 14.87 -1.36
CA ASP A 17 14.59 14.96 -2.82
C ASP A 17 13.83 13.73 -3.33
N LEU A 18 12.51 13.75 -3.19
CA LEU A 18 11.67 12.63 -3.51
C LEU A 18 11.62 12.47 -5.04
N TYR A 19 12.22 11.39 -5.53
CA TYR A 19 12.41 11.16 -6.96
C TYR A 19 11.06 11.07 -7.68
N LEU A 20 10.80 11.94 -8.66
CA LEU A 20 9.56 11.93 -9.45
C LEU A 20 9.84 11.51 -10.90
N LEU A 21 9.28 10.38 -11.32
CA LEU A 21 9.31 9.91 -12.70
C LEU A 21 7.96 10.11 -13.40
N THR A 22 7.98 10.80 -14.53
CA THR A 22 6.88 10.70 -15.50
C THR A 22 7.11 9.53 -16.45
N MET A 23 6.15 8.60 -16.55
CA MET A 23 6.24 7.48 -17.48
C MET A 23 6.42 7.96 -18.92
N LYS A 24 7.30 7.28 -19.68
CA LYS A 24 7.49 7.54 -21.10
C LYS A 24 7.01 6.33 -21.91
N GLN A 25 6.79 6.54 -23.20
CA GLN A 25 6.44 5.45 -24.10
C GLN A 25 7.59 4.43 -24.11
N LYS A 26 7.26 3.14 -24.24
CA LYS A 26 8.20 2.00 -24.09
C LYS A 26 8.64 1.81 -22.63
N ARG A 27 9.90 1.44 -22.40
CA ARG A 27 10.40 0.99 -21.09
C ARG A 27 11.31 2.03 -20.44
N ASN A 28 10.97 2.39 -19.21
CA ASN A 28 11.82 3.06 -18.25
C ASN A 28 12.31 2.00 -17.25
N VAL A 29 13.62 1.89 -17.04
CA VAL A 29 14.17 1.05 -15.98
C VAL A 29 14.68 1.97 -14.88
N ILE A 30 14.20 1.77 -13.66
CA ILE A 30 14.64 2.48 -12.46
C ILE A 30 15.30 1.47 -11.53
N HIS A 31 16.58 1.68 -11.28
CA HIS A 31 17.26 1.10 -10.12
C HIS A 31 16.87 1.96 -8.92
N VAL A 32 16.24 1.33 -7.92
CA VAL A 32 15.69 2.02 -6.74
C VAL A 32 16.84 2.35 -5.80
N ASP A 33 17.66 3.31 -6.19
CA ASP A 33 18.77 3.85 -5.40
C ASP A 33 18.24 4.83 -4.33
N ALA A 34 17.15 5.53 -4.66
CA ALA A 34 16.35 6.31 -3.72
C ALA A 34 15.31 5.39 -3.07
N LEU A 35 15.27 5.38 -1.73
CA LEU A 35 14.40 4.50 -0.93
C LEU A 35 12.91 4.74 -1.17
N ASP A 36 12.54 5.89 -1.73
CA ASP A 36 11.20 6.21 -2.16
C ASP A 36 11.16 7.19 -3.33
N GLY A 37 9.99 7.27 -3.98
CA GLY A 37 9.76 8.15 -5.12
C GLY A 37 8.33 8.08 -5.61
N TYR A 38 8.02 8.84 -6.64
CA TYR A 38 6.74 8.89 -7.31
C TYR A 38 6.88 8.50 -8.78
N ILE A 39 5.87 7.79 -9.28
CA ILE A 39 5.66 7.54 -10.69
C ILE A 39 4.33 8.14 -11.06
N VAL A 40 4.32 8.96 -12.10
CA VAL A 40 3.13 9.62 -12.63
C VAL A 40 2.91 9.26 -14.09
N SER A 41 1.65 9.21 -14.49
CA SER A 41 1.29 9.09 -15.90
C SER A 41 1.70 10.35 -16.69
N PRO A 42 1.91 10.26 -18.01
CA PRO A 42 2.11 11.45 -18.82
C PRO A 42 0.91 12.40 -18.69
N GLY A 43 1.17 13.71 -18.67
CA GLY A 43 0.12 14.74 -18.51
C GLY A 43 -0.22 15.09 -17.05
N TYR A 44 -0.02 14.17 -16.11
CA TYR A 44 -0.44 14.34 -14.71
C TYR A 44 0.13 15.62 -14.05
N MET A 45 1.44 15.85 -14.19
CA MET A 45 2.11 17.03 -13.59
C MET A 45 1.68 18.34 -14.23
N ASN A 46 1.30 18.30 -15.51
CA ASN A 46 0.84 19.46 -16.26
C ASN A 46 -0.68 19.65 -16.13
N GLN A 47 -1.34 18.85 -15.27
CA GLN A 47 -2.79 18.85 -15.08
C GLN A 47 -3.58 18.62 -16.38
N THR A 48 -3.01 17.86 -17.30
CA THR A 48 -3.68 17.41 -18.53
C THR A 48 -4.02 15.93 -18.43
N ASN A 49 -5.01 15.52 -19.23
CA ASN A 49 -5.36 14.09 -19.33
C ASN A 49 -4.17 13.29 -19.89
N TYR A 50 -4.11 11.99 -19.59
CA TYR A 50 -3.10 11.11 -20.18
C TYR A 50 -3.30 10.93 -21.69
N PRO A 51 -2.24 10.70 -22.48
CA PRO A 51 -2.36 10.56 -23.93
C PRO A 51 -3.12 9.29 -24.35
N ALA A 52 -3.86 9.38 -25.46
CA ALA A 52 -4.42 8.23 -26.16
C ALA A 52 -3.32 7.38 -26.83
N ASN A 53 -3.57 6.08 -27.01
CA ASN A 53 -2.67 5.08 -27.60
C ASN A 53 -1.29 5.02 -26.93
N PHE A 54 -1.26 5.30 -25.63
CA PHE A 54 -0.05 5.26 -24.84
C PHE A 54 0.25 3.82 -24.43
N TYR A 55 1.52 3.45 -24.53
CA TYR A 55 2.04 2.22 -23.96
C TYR A 55 3.40 2.51 -23.36
N GLY A 56 3.48 2.42 -22.04
CA GLY A 56 4.68 2.65 -21.26
C GLY A 56 4.82 1.65 -20.13
N SER A 57 6.03 1.40 -19.68
CA SER A 57 6.30 0.55 -18.53
C SER A 57 7.47 1.08 -17.72
N VAL A 58 7.33 1.04 -16.40
CA VAL A 58 8.40 1.32 -15.44
C VAL A 58 8.78 0.03 -14.74
N GLU A 59 10.05 -0.32 -14.75
CA GLU A 59 10.59 -1.39 -13.92
C GLU A 59 11.29 -0.80 -12.70
N LEU A 60 11.00 -1.37 -11.54
CA LEU A 60 11.59 -1.06 -10.26
C LEU A 60 12.41 -2.26 -9.81
N ILE A 61 13.71 -2.04 -9.61
CA ILE A 61 14.65 -3.05 -9.15
C ILE A 61 15.29 -2.54 -7.85
N VAL A 62 15.07 -3.26 -6.77
CA VAL A 62 15.57 -2.93 -5.43
C VAL A 62 16.95 -3.53 -5.19
N ASP A 63 17.83 -2.78 -4.54
CA ASP A 63 19.15 -3.25 -4.09
C ASP A 63 19.06 -4.19 -2.87
N SER A 64 20.14 -4.91 -2.58
CA SER A 64 20.34 -5.95 -1.58
C SER A 64 19.81 -5.64 -0.15
N ASP A 65 19.81 -4.39 0.29
CA ASP A 65 19.32 -4.03 1.64
C ASP A 65 17.80 -4.16 1.79
N TYR A 66 17.05 -4.21 0.68
CA TYR A 66 15.60 -4.29 0.68
C TYR A 66 15.09 -5.40 -0.22
N GLN A 67 14.09 -6.15 0.26
CA GLN A 67 13.60 -7.32 -0.46
C GLN A 67 12.27 -7.07 -1.18
N ARG A 68 11.61 -5.95 -0.92
CA ARG A 68 10.25 -5.66 -1.39
C ARG A 68 10.05 -4.20 -1.74
N ILE A 69 8.97 -3.96 -2.48
CA ILE A 69 8.50 -2.66 -2.94
C ILE A 69 7.07 -2.49 -2.47
N ARG A 70 6.80 -1.39 -1.78
CA ARG A 70 5.45 -0.92 -1.48
C ARG A 70 5.04 0.12 -2.51
N LEU A 71 3.83 0.02 -3.02
CA LEU A 71 3.18 1.00 -3.87
C LEU A 71 1.97 1.59 -3.13
N ASP A 72 1.98 2.89 -2.92
CA ASP A 72 0.84 3.65 -2.40
C ASP A 72 0.25 4.49 -3.54
N PHE A 73 -1.03 4.27 -3.84
CA PHE A 73 -1.72 4.97 -4.91
C PHE A 73 -2.32 6.28 -4.37
N GLU A 74 -1.66 7.41 -4.66
CA GLU A 74 -2.07 8.72 -4.16
C GLU A 74 -3.15 9.38 -5.02
N ASP A 75 -3.17 9.09 -6.32
CA ASP A 75 -4.26 9.48 -7.22
C ASP A 75 -4.42 8.45 -8.33
N MET A 76 -5.67 8.24 -8.74
CA MET A 76 -6.06 7.28 -9.77
C MET A 76 -7.34 7.75 -10.43
N ASP A 77 -7.25 8.05 -11.71
CA ASP A 77 -8.35 8.50 -12.54
C ASP A 77 -8.13 7.99 -13.98
N LEU A 78 -8.54 6.75 -14.20
CA LEU A 78 -8.52 6.05 -15.50
C LEU A 78 -9.94 5.74 -15.97
N ASP A 79 -10.10 5.59 -17.29
CA ASP A 79 -11.35 5.15 -17.90
C ASP A 79 -11.85 3.82 -17.29
N VAL A 80 -13.02 3.88 -16.65
CA VAL A 80 -13.60 2.72 -15.96
C VAL A 80 -14.47 1.94 -16.93
N ASN A 81 -14.17 0.66 -17.12
CA ASN A 81 -15.02 -0.25 -17.88
C ASN A 81 -15.16 -1.61 -17.20
N SER A 82 -16.24 -2.34 -17.53
CA SER A 82 -16.60 -3.59 -16.86
C SER A 82 -15.57 -4.71 -16.99
N MET A 83 -14.70 -4.67 -18.00
CA MET A 83 -13.70 -5.71 -18.30
C MET A 83 -12.26 -5.27 -17.99
N CYS A 84 -12.07 -4.03 -17.55
CA CYS A 84 -10.77 -3.41 -17.27
C CYS A 84 -9.73 -3.61 -18.36
N ASN A 85 -10.15 -3.59 -19.63
CA ASN A 85 -9.33 -3.98 -20.77
C ASN A 85 -8.90 -2.81 -21.67
N SER A 86 -9.49 -1.61 -21.48
CA SER A 86 -9.14 -0.40 -22.23
C SER A 86 -7.97 0.30 -21.56
N ASP A 87 -8.23 1.37 -20.81
CA ASP A 87 -7.21 2.13 -20.13
C ASP A 87 -6.91 1.45 -18.80
N ARG A 88 -5.71 0.90 -18.69
CA ARG A 88 -5.33 0.10 -17.53
C ARG A 88 -3.90 0.33 -17.11
N SER A 89 -3.72 0.36 -15.80
CA SER A 89 -2.42 0.20 -15.16
C SER A 89 -2.32 -1.24 -14.63
N GLU A 90 -1.22 -1.91 -14.91
CA GLU A 90 -0.98 -3.30 -14.55
C GLU A 90 0.35 -3.43 -13.82
N VAL A 91 0.33 -4.12 -12.67
CA VAL A 91 1.53 -4.41 -11.89
C VAL A 91 1.87 -5.88 -12.09
N GLN A 92 3.10 -6.14 -12.52
CA GLN A 92 3.67 -7.46 -12.71
C GLN A 92 4.85 -7.65 -11.77
N GLU A 93 5.02 -8.86 -11.26
CA GLU A 93 6.19 -9.25 -10.46
C GLU A 93 7.11 -10.15 -11.27
N ALA A 94 8.42 -9.95 -11.13
CA ALA A 94 9.39 -10.85 -11.72
C ALA A 94 9.51 -12.14 -10.88
N LEU A 95 9.31 -13.28 -11.53
CA LEU A 95 9.50 -14.60 -10.94
C LEU A 95 10.48 -15.41 -11.80
N LYS A 96 11.75 -15.45 -11.39
CA LYS A 96 12.84 -16.02 -12.20
C LYS A 96 12.87 -15.32 -13.57
N ASP A 97 12.52 -16.05 -14.63
CA ASP A 97 12.57 -15.58 -16.02
C ASP A 97 11.19 -15.21 -16.60
N ILE A 98 10.13 -15.22 -15.78
CA ILE A 98 8.77 -14.87 -16.20
C ILE A 98 8.22 -13.66 -15.44
N TRP A 99 7.27 -12.97 -16.06
CA TRP A 99 6.45 -11.93 -15.44
C TRP A 99 5.09 -12.50 -15.06
N VAL A 100 4.67 -12.24 -13.82
CA VAL A 100 3.37 -12.71 -13.31
C VAL A 100 2.52 -11.50 -12.97
N ASP A 101 1.30 -11.45 -13.51
CA ASP A 101 0.33 -10.40 -13.22
C ASP A 101 -0.06 -10.43 -11.74
N ALA A 102 0.07 -9.29 -11.07
CA ALA A 102 -0.22 -9.15 -9.64
C ALA A 102 -1.44 -8.26 -9.38
N LEU A 103 -1.64 -7.22 -10.18
CA LEU A 103 -2.75 -6.28 -10.02
C LEU A 103 -3.07 -5.61 -11.36
N ARG A 104 -4.35 -5.44 -11.66
CA ARG A 104 -4.84 -4.67 -12.80
C ARG A 104 -5.82 -3.60 -12.31
N LEU A 105 -5.69 -2.38 -12.81
CA LEU A 105 -6.38 -1.18 -12.34
C LEU A 105 -6.94 -0.37 -13.50
N CYS A 106 -8.22 0.00 -13.42
CA CYS A 106 -8.95 0.91 -14.31
C CYS A 106 -10.03 1.62 -13.47
N SER A 107 -9.57 2.40 -12.50
CA SER A 107 -10.44 2.96 -11.44
C SER A 107 -10.41 4.48 -11.49
N SER A 108 -11.50 5.10 -11.07
CA SER A 108 -11.59 6.53 -10.74
C SER A 108 -11.46 6.81 -9.24
N GLN A 109 -11.24 5.76 -8.44
CA GLN A 109 -10.98 5.84 -7.01
C GLN A 109 -9.58 5.32 -6.68
N ARG A 110 -8.97 5.89 -5.63
CA ARG A 110 -7.66 5.49 -5.10
C ARG A 110 -7.64 4.02 -4.68
N PRO A 111 -6.83 3.18 -5.34
CA PRO A 111 -6.67 1.78 -4.97
C PRO A 111 -6.03 1.61 -3.58
N ARG A 112 -6.19 0.43 -3.00
CA ARG A 112 -5.49 0.05 -1.77
C ARG A 112 -3.98 -0.01 -2.02
N PRO A 113 -3.14 0.31 -1.01
CA PRO A 113 -1.71 0.09 -1.11
C PRO A 113 -1.40 -1.37 -1.45
N TRP A 114 -0.35 -1.57 -2.24
CA TRP A 114 0.08 -2.88 -2.66
C TRP A 114 1.53 -3.12 -2.21
N LEU A 115 1.82 -4.33 -1.75
CA LEU A 115 3.16 -4.74 -1.34
C LEU A 115 3.60 -5.93 -2.18
N SER A 116 4.78 -5.81 -2.77
CA SER A 116 5.37 -6.88 -3.55
C SER A 116 5.81 -8.05 -2.67
N ARG A 117 5.95 -9.22 -3.30
CA ARG A 117 6.58 -10.40 -2.72
C ARG A 117 8.10 -10.35 -2.84
N ARG A 118 8.63 -9.63 -3.85
CA ARG A 118 10.05 -9.54 -4.21
C ARG A 118 10.46 -8.13 -4.66
N GLY A 119 11.75 -7.85 -4.76
CA GLY A 119 12.32 -6.54 -5.10
C GLY A 119 12.36 -6.20 -6.59
N HIS A 120 11.62 -6.90 -7.45
CA HIS A 120 11.62 -6.64 -8.89
C HIS A 120 10.18 -6.64 -9.43
N VAL A 121 9.71 -5.44 -9.76
CA VAL A 121 8.32 -5.14 -10.12
C VAL A 121 8.29 -4.32 -11.40
N LYS A 122 7.27 -4.52 -12.22
CA LYS A 122 6.99 -3.74 -13.42
C LYS A 122 5.59 -3.16 -13.36
N ILE A 123 5.48 -1.88 -13.63
CA ILE A 123 4.21 -1.16 -13.74
C ILE A 123 4.04 -0.81 -15.21
N ILE A 124 2.98 -1.30 -15.83
CA ILE A 124 2.63 -1.08 -17.23
C ILE A 124 1.42 -0.15 -17.27
N PHE A 125 1.45 0.83 -18.16
CA PHE A 125 0.31 1.69 -18.45
C PHE A 125 -0.02 1.63 -19.94
N SER A 126 -1.26 1.25 -20.25
CA SER A 126 -1.77 1.11 -21.61
C SER A 126 -3.09 1.84 -21.75
N THR A 127 -3.25 2.63 -22.81
CA THR A 127 -4.48 3.38 -23.10
C THR A 127 -5.00 3.10 -24.50
N ASN A 128 -6.30 3.29 -24.72
CA ASN A 128 -6.96 3.14 -26.00
C ASN A 128 -6.92 4.45 -26.80
N ALA A 129 -7.69 4.53 -27.90
CA ALA A 129 -7.70 5.69 -28.79
C ALA A 129 -8.43 6.93 -28.23
N ILE A 130 -9.02 6.84 -27.04
CA ILE A 130 -9.82 7.88 -26.40
C ILE A 130 -9.09 8.35 -25.14
N GLN A 131 -8.97 9.66 -24.99
CA GLN A 131 -8.31 10.26 -23.84
C GLN A 131 -9.32 10.56 -22.74
N ASN A 132 -9.40 9.69 -21.72
CA ASN A 132 -10.43 9.78 -20.70
C ASN A 132 -9.91 9.60 -19.26
N GLY A 133 -9.27 10.64 -18.72
CA GLY A 133 -8.91 10.70 -17.31
C GLY A 133 -7.62 11.48 -17.04
N ARG A 134 -7.44 11.91 -15.79
CA ARG A 134 -6.24 12.66 -15.35
C ARG A 134 -5.01 11.77 -15.18
N GLY A 135 -5.21 10.46 -15.04
CA GLY A 135 -4.14 9.49 -14.91
C GLY A 135 -3.83 9.16 -13.45
N PHE A 136 -2.55 9.10 -13.09
CA PHE A 136 -2.18 8.58 -11.77
C PHE A 136 -0.91 9.15 -11.18
N ARG A 137 -0.84 9.00 -9.85
CA ARG A 137 0.36 9.21 -9.05
C ARG A 137 0.51 8.06 -8.06
N ILE A 138 1.63 7.36 -8.18
CA ILE A 138 1.97 6.20 -7.36
C ILE A 138 3.25 6.52 -6.61
N ARG A 139 3.22 6.45 -5.28
CA ARG A 139 4.44 6.48 -4.46
C ARG A 139 5.00 5.08 -4.36
N TYR A 140 6.25 4.86 -4.73
CA TYR A 140 6.95 3.61 -4.45
C TYR A 140 7.90 3.79 -3.26
N ARG A 141 8.12 2.71 -2.51
CA ARG A 141 9.07 2.65 -1.40
C ARG A 141 9.76 1.30 -1.34
N ALA A 142 11.08 1.27 -1.24
CA ALA A 142 11.83 0.07 -0.89
C ALA A 142 11.55 -0.27 0.59
N THR A 143 11.27 -1.53 0.89
CA THR A 143 10.90 -1.93 2.25
C THR A 143 11.23 -3.40 2.53
N ASN A 144 11.47 -3.70 3.80
CA ASN A 144 11.54 -5.06 4.33
C ASN A 144 10.26 -5.47 5.08
N ALA A 145 9.21 -4.65 5.00
CA ALA A 145 7.93 -4.94 5.62
C ALA A 145 7.36 -6.26 5.09
N SER A 146 6.88 -7.08 6.02
CA SER A 146 6.14 -8.31 5.70
C SER A 146 4.67 -8.02 5.38
N ASN A 147 4.15 -6.90 5.90
CA ASN A 147 2.73 -6.51 5.86
C ASN A 147 2.51 -5.15 5.15
N VAL A 148 1.40 -5.06 4.41
CA VAL A 148 0.85 -3.87 3.75
C VAL A 148 0.23 -2.92 4.78
N CYS A 149 -0.47 -3.48 5.78
CA CYS A 149 -1.16 -2.70 6.79
C CYS A 149 -0.16 -2.01 7.72
N ASN A 150 -0.49 -0.81 8.20
CA ASN A 150 0.35 -0.15 9.19
C ASN A 150 0.38 -1.03 10.45
N SER A 151 1.54 -1.55 10.82
CA SER A 151 1.67 -2.68 11.75
C SER A 151 1.26 -2.37 13.19
N GLU A 152 1.10 -1.10 13.54
CA GLU A 152 0.77 -0.70 14.91
C GLU A 152 -0.73 -0.74 15.20
N ASP A 153 -1.60 -0.49 14.21
CA ASP A 153 -3.04 -0.29 14.45
C ASP A 153 -3.96 -1.12 13.55
N MET A 154 -3.41 -1.97 12.67
CA MET A 154 -4.20 -2.68 11.66
C MET A 154 -3.78 -4.14 11.52
N PHE A 155 -4.77 -5.03 11.50
CA PHE A 155 -4.61 -6.44 11.17
C PHE A 155 -4.66 -6.63 9.65
N GLN A 156 -3.76 -7.46 9.14
CA GLN A 156 -3.75 -7.84 7.72
C GLN A 156 -4.41 -9.20 7.51
N CYS A 157 -5.53 -9.19 6.79
CA CYS A 157 -6.19 -10.36 6.25
C CYS A 157 -5.25 -11.14 5.31
N LYS A 158 -5.51 -12.43 5.09
CA LYS A 158 -4.69 -13.27 4.19
C LYS A 158 -4.75 -12.79 2.73
N ASN A 159 -5.87 -12.23 2.30
CA ASN A 159 -6.03 -11.54 1.01
C ASN A 159 -5.39 -10.14 0.98
N ARG A 160 -4.70 -9.72 2.06
CA ARG A 160 -4.05 -8.41 2.25
C ARG A 160 -5.00 -7.24 2.48
N ASP A 161 -6.27 -7.50 2.74
CA ASP A 161 -7.17 -6.49 3.30
C ASP A 161 -6.67 -6.07 4.68
N CYS A 162 -6.96 -4.83 5.06
CA CYS A 162 -6.60 -4.33 6.36
C CYS A 162 -7.85 -3.94 7.15
N ILE A 163 -7.97 -4.47 8.36
CA ILE A 163 -9.06 -4.18 9.27
C ILE A 163 -8.50 -3.78 10.64
N PRO A 164 -9.25 -3.02 11.45
CA PRO A 164 -8.86 -2.77 12.84
C PRO A 164 -8.73 -4.08 13.62
N PRO A 165 -7.77 -4.20 14.56
CA PRO A 165 -7.63 -5.37 15.43
C PRO A 165 -8.91 -5.73 16.20
N THR A 166 -9.77 -4.75 16.49
CA THR A 166 -11.09 -4.94 17.12
C THR A 166 -12.07 -5.73 16.26
N ARG A 167 -11.79 -5.89 14.97
CA ARG A 167 -12.59 -6.65 14.01
C ARG A 167 -12.05 -8.05 13.74
N VAL A 168 -10.99 -8.46 14.44
CA VAL A 168 -10.45 -9.81 14.35
C VAL A 168 -11.17 -10.69 15.38
N CYS A 169 -11.66 -11.85 14.97
CA CYS A 169 -12.38 -12.80 15.82
C CYS A 169 -13.59 -12.18 16.54
N ASN A 170 -14.31 -11.26 15.88
CA ASN A 170 -15.50 -10.58 16.41
C ASN A 170 -16.80 -11.32 16.03
N GLY A 171 -16.72 -12.41 15.26
CA GLY A 171 -17.86 -13.18 14.78
C GLY A 171 -18.51 -12.61 13.51
N ILE A 172 -17.89 -11.63 12.86
CA ILE A 172 -18.32 -11.01 11.60
C ILE A 172 -17.18 -11.19 10.60
N TYR A 173 -17.51 -11.58 9.36
CA TYR A 173 -16.52 -11.62 8.29
C TYR A 173 -16.27 -10.22 7.74
N ASP A 174 -15.33 -9.50 8.35
CA ASP A 174 -14.86 -8.19 7.93
C ASP A 174 -13.80 -8.28 6.82
N CYS A 175 -12.97 -9.33 6.81
CA CYS A 175 -12.11 -9.63 5.66
C CYS A 175 -12.92 -10.25 4.51
N SER A 176 -12.65 -9.85 3.26
CA SER A 176 -13.32 -10.45 2.09
C SER A 176 -13.04 -11.94 1.92
N ASP A 177 -11.94 -12.44 2.51
CA ASP A 177 -11.56 -13.85 2.52
C ASP A 177 -11.86 -14.57 3.85
N ALA A 178 -12.58 -13.90 4.76
CA ALA A 178 -12.95 -14.38 6.08
C ALA A 178 -11.76 -14.84 6.94
N SER A 179 -10.56 -14.30 6.69
CA SER A 179 -9.35 -14.71 7.41
C SER A 179 -9.23 -14.16 8.83
N ASP A 180 -9.94 -13.08 9.12
CA ASP A 180 -10.16 -12.51 10.46
C ASP A 180 -10.89 -13.43 11.43
N GLU A 181 -11.68 -14.37 10.91
CA GLU A 181 -12.47 -15.31 11.71
C GLU A 181 -11.92 -16.75 11.65
N LYS A 182 -10.71 -16.93 11.10
CA LYS A 182 -10.02 -18.22 11.01
C LYS A 182 -8.95 -18.31 12.10
N PHE A 183 -8.78 -19.50 12.67
CA PHE A 183 -7.76 -19.78 13.70
C PHE A 183 -7.88 -18.93 14.97
N CYS A 184 -9.10 -18.52 15.33
CA CYS A 184 -9.42 -17.88 16.62
C CYS A 184 -9.28 -18.83 17.82
N GLU A 185 -8.77 -20.06 17.64
CA GLU A 185 -8.62 -21.07 18.68
C GLU A 185 -7.44 -20.75 19.63
N ASP A 186 -6.44 -19.99 19.17
CA ASP A 186 -5.28 -19.55 19.99
C ASP A 186 -5.37 -18.08 20.43
N PHE A 187 -6.19 -17.28 19.74
CA PHE A 187 -6.55 -15.90 20.09
C PHE A 187 -8.03 -15.77 20.49
N GLY A 188 -8.60 -16.84 21.06
CA GLY A 188 -9.94 -16.78 21.64
C GLY A 188 -10.00 -15.60 22.63
N PRO A 189 -11.11 -14.84 22.65
CA PRO A 189 -11.15 -13.60 23.40
C PRO A 189 -10.78 -13.92 24.84
N GLN A 190 -9.81 -13.20 25.40
CA GLN A 190 -9.48 -13.30 26.82
C GLN A 190 -10.73 -13.12 27.72
N ALA A 191 -11.85 -12.65 27.15
CA ALA A 191 -13.19 -12.67 27.73
C ALA A 191 -13.76 -14.08 28.02
N LYS A 192 -13.64 -15.08 27.13
CA LYS A 192 -14.35 -16.38 27.31
C LYS A 192 -13.70 -17.28 28.37
N ARG A 193 -12.39 -17.20 28.58
CA ARG A 193 -11.69 -18.01 29.60
C ARG A 193 -11.85 -17.46 31.03
N ARG A 194 -12.10 -16.15 31.18
CA ARG A 194 -12.41 -15.52 32.48
C ARG A 194 -13.87 -15.69 32.90
N LEU A 195 -14.81 -15.72 31.94
CA LEU A 195 -16.24 -15.89 32.22
C LEU A 195 -16.63 -17.28 32.73
N ARG A 196 -15.87 -18.34 32.42
CA ARG A 196 -16.12 -19.70 32.94
C ARG A 196 -15.71 -19.90 34.40
N ARG A 197 -14.93 -18.97 34.98
CA ARG A 197 -14.48 -19.01 36.38
C ARG A 197 -15.02 -17.87 37.24
N ALA A 198 -15.71 -16.89 36.64
CA ALA A 198 -16.28 -15.76 37.38
C ALA A 198 -17.61 -16.18 38.03
N ARG A 199 -17.75 -15.94 39.33
CA ARG A 199 -19.04 -16.04 40.01
C ARG A 199 -19.92 -14.86 39.56
N CYS A 200 -21.21 -15.12 39.37
CA CYS A 200 -22.19 -14.06 39.13
C CYS A 200 -22.08 -13.00 40.24
N GLY A 201 -22.07 -11.72 39.87
CA GLY A 201 -21.96 -10.59 40.81
C GLY A 201 -20.55 -10.07 41.10
N ALA A 202 -19.48 -10.68 40.57
CA ALA A 202 -18.12 -10.16 40.71
C ALA A 202 -17.65 -9.48 39.40
N PRO A 203 -17.31 -8.17 39.41
CA PRO A 203 -16.82 -7.50 38.22
C PRO A 203 -15.46 -8.06 37.79
N LEU A 204 -15.24 -8.17 36.48
CA LEU A 204 -13.98 -8.70 35.90
C LEU A 204 -12.78 -7.76 36.10
N ILE A 205 -13.06 -6.50 36.42
CA ILE A 205 -12.09 -5.46 36.71
C ILE A 205 -12.44 -4.94 38.11
N ALA A 206 -11.48 -4.96 39.03
CA ALA A 206 -11.68 -4.37 40.34
C ALA A 206 -11.84 -2.85 40.16
N PRO A 207 -12.87 -2.23 40.74
CA PRO A 207 -12.96 -0.77 40.73
C PRO A 207 -11.74 -0.21 41.42
N VAL A 208 -11.14 0.82 40.83
CA VAL A 208 -10.10 1.59 41.49
C VAL A 208 -10.80 2.44 42.53
N THR A 209 -10.65 2.08 43.81
CA THR A 209 -11.25 2.80 44.93
C THR A 209 -10.18 3.52 45.74
N THR A 210 -10.47 4.73 46.20
CA THR A 210 -9.71 5.45 47.23
C THR A 210 -10.38 5.27 48.60
N GLU A 211 -9.73 5.67 49.70
CA GLU A 211 -10.31 5.54 51.05
C GLU A 211 -11.59 6.38 51.26
N GLU A 212 -11.89 7.29 50.34
CA GLU A 212 -13.09 8.13 50.37
C GLU A 212 -14.28 7.50 49.64
N ASP A 213 -14.07 6.40 48.91
CA ASP A 213 -15.10 5.79 48.09
C ASP A 213 -16.07 4.95 48.94
N ARG A 214 -17.33 5.36 48.94
CA ARG A 214 -18.42 4.62 49.61
C ARG A 214 -19.07 3.63 48.65
N VAL A 215 -18.88 2.33 48.91
CA VAL A 215 -19.60 1.26 48.22
C VAL A 215 -21.08 1.29 48.61
N VAL A 216 -21.96 1.55 47.65
CA VAL A 216 -23.42 1.44 47.81
C VAL A 216 -23.90 0.16 47.13
N GLY A 217 -24.37 -0.79 47.94
CA GLY A 217 -24.93 -2.06 47.46
C GLY A 217 -26.40 -1.93 47.11
N GLY A 218 -26.78 -2.48 45.95
CA GLY A 218 -28.16 -2.78 45.54
C GLY A 218 -28.39 -4.27 45.49
#